data_AF-A0A7R8WUC8-F1
#
_entry.id   AF-A0A7R8WUC8-F1
#
_cell.length_a   1.000
_cell.length_b   1.000
_cell.length_c   1.000
_cell.angle_alpha   90.00
_cell.angle_beta   90.00
_cell.angle_gamma   90.00
#
_symmetry.space_group_name_H-M   'P 1'
#
loop_
_entity.id
_entity.type
_entity.pdbx_description
1 polymer ?
#
loop_
_entity_poly.entity_id
_entity_poly.type
_entity_poly.pdbx_seq_one_letter_code
_entity_poly.pdbx_strand_id
1 'polypeptide(L)'
;GQIPEAIHHVDKPVSFIANKNGAKGHLDCKAVSPSGVEDDCFVAPIDDDAYSIRFLPKENGIHFIHVKLNGIHVPQSPFKIQVGEDMADPAAVVAEGKGLGTVVTG
;
A
#
# COMPACT_ATOMS: atom_id res chain seq x y z
N GLY A 1 -2.32 -8.59 0.72
CA GLY A 1 -1.50 -8.33 -0.47
C GLY A 1 -0.09 -8.02 -0.02
N GLN A 2 0.93 -8.62 -0.63
CA GLN A 2 2.31 -8.38 -0.21
C GLN A 2 2.88 -7.22 -1.03
N ILE A 3 3.22 -6.12 -0.35
CA ILE A 3 4.15 -5.13 -0.88
C ILE A 3 5.54 -5.79 -0.91
N PRO A 4 6.25 -5.84 -2.04
CA PRO A 4 7.63 -6.34 -2.04
C PRO A 4 8.47 -5.43 -1.13
N GLU A 5 9.31 -6.01 -0.27
CA GLU A 5 10.27 -5.32 0.63
C GLU A 5 11.40 -4.59 -0.14
N ALA A 6 11.13 -4.18 -1.38
CA ALA A 6 12.05 -3.38 -2.16
C ALA A 6 12.07 -1.95 -1.62
N ILE A 7 13.27 -1.41 -1.44
CA ILE A 7 13.46 0.01 -1.15
C ILE A 7 12.75 0.82 -2.25
N HIS A 8 11.75 1.60 -1.86
CA HIS A 8 10.99 2.43 -2.78
C HIS A 8 11.68 3.79 -2.93
N HIS A 9 11.99 4.17 -4.15
CA HIS A 9 12.56 5.48 -4.46
C HIS A 9 11.47 6.45 -4.89
N VAL A 10 11.67 7.73 -4.60
CA VAL A 10 10.89 8.80 -5.22
C VAL A 10 11.00 8.73 -6.73
N ASP A 11 9.93 9.12 -7.42
CA ASP A 11 9.84 9.07 -8.88
C ASP A 11 9.93 7.64 -9.48
N LYS A 12 9.83 6.59 -8.65
CA LYS A 12 9.68 5.20 -9.11
C LYS A 12 8.27 4.69 -8.85
N PRO A 13 7.60 4.08 -9.86
CA PRO A 13 6.27 3.54 -9.66
C PRO A 13 6.34 2.39 -8.66
N VAL A 14 5.59 2.54 -7.56
CA VAL A 14 5.41 1.50 -6.55
C VAL A 14 4.13 0.76 -6.89
N SER A 15 4.23 -0.56 -7.05
CA SER A 15 3.08 -1.42 -7.35
C SER A 15 2.93 -2.52 -6.30
N PHE A 16 1.70 -2.75 -5.87
CA PHE A 16 1.35 -3.83 -4.95
C PHE A 16 0.00 -4.44 -5.30
N ILE A 17 -0.23 -5.66 -4.84
CA ILE A 17 -1.46 -6.38 -5.12
C ILE A 17 -2.38 -6.30 -3.89
N ALA A 18 -3.60 -5.82 -4.08
CA ALA A 18 -4.66 -5.85 -3.08
C ALA A 18 -5.66 -6.95 -3.41
N ASN A 19 -5.96 -7.82 -2.45
CA ASN A 19 -6.97 -8.87 -2.60
C ASN A 19 -8.31 -8.38 -2.03
N LYS A 20 -9.38 -8.55 -2.81
CA LYS A 20 -10.76 -8.27 -2.40
C LYS A 20 -11.37 -9.39 -1.57
N ASN A 21 -10.76 -10.58 -1.52
CA ASN A 21 -11.24 -11.74 -0.75
C ASN A 21 -12.74 -12.03 -0.93
N GLY A 22 -13.26 -11.95 -2.16
CA GLY A 22 -14.67 -12.18 -2.50
C GLY A 22 -15.55 -10.92 -2.47
N ALA A 23 -15.00 -9.77 -2.09
CA ALA A 23 -15.77 -8.54 -1.95
C ALA A 23 -16.06 -7.90 -3.32
N LYS A 24 -17.35 -7.76 -3.64
CA LYS A 24 -17.83 -7.18 -4.90
C LYS A 24 -18.00 -5.67 -4.78
N GLY A 25 -17.44 -4.91 -5.71
CA GLY A 25 -17.57 -3.45 -5.73
C GLY A 25 -16.48 -2.72 -6.50
N HIS A 26 -16.69 -1.41 -6.66
CA HIS A 26 -15.67 -0.51 -7.19
C HIS A 26 -14.58 -0.29 -6.14
N LEU A 27 -13.32 -0.39 -6.57
CA LEU A 27 -12.17 -0.18 -5.69
C LEU A 27 -11.56 1.17 -6.01
N ASP A 28 -11.69 2.09 -5.06
CA ASP A 28 -11.09 3.41 -5.07
C ASP A 28 -9.75 3.36 -4.35
N CYS A 29 -8.75 4.06 -4.89
CA CYS A 29 -7.45 4.21 -4.25
C CYS A 29 -6.99 5.67 -4.29
N LYS A 30 -6.59 6.17 -3.13
CA LYS A 30 -5.95 7.48 -2.96
C LYS A 30 -4.64 7.33 -2.21
N ALA A 31 -3.57 7.89 -2.75
CA ALA A 31 -2.28 8.00 -2.09
C ALA A 31 -2.18 9.36 -1.40
N VAL A 32 -1.81 9.38 -0.13
CA VAL A 32 -1.57 10.61 0.64
C VAL A 32 -0.09 10.68 0.94
N SER A 33 0.57 11.71 0.40
CA SER A 33 1.96 12.03 0.65
C SER A 33 2.17 12.52 2.09
N PRO A 34 3.41 12.43 2.62
CA PRO A 34 3.74 12.94 3.96
C PRO A 34 3.47 14.45 4.11
N SER A 35 3.53 15.22 3.02
CA SER A 35 3.17 16.64 3.01
C SER A 35 1.65 16.91 3.01
N GLY A 36 0.82 15.86 2.99
CA GLY A 36 -0.63 15.95 2.94
C GLY A 36 -1.22 16.08 1.54
N VAL A 37 -0.41 15.94 0.48
CA VAL A 37 -0.88 15.93 -0.90
C VAL A 37 -1.59 14.61 -1.20
N GLU A 38 -2.81 14.67 -1.72
CA GLU A 38 -3.55 13.51 -2.19
C GLU A 38 -3.33 13.32 -3.70
N ASP A 39 -2.99 12.10 -4.12
CA ASP A 39 -2.77 11.70 -5.52
C ASP A 39 -3.61 10.45 -5.81
N ASP A 40 -4.08 10.30 -7.04
CA ASP A 40 -4.88 9.14 -7.44
C ASP A 40 -3.98 7.94 -7.72
N CYS A 41 -4.35 6.75 -7.25
CA CYS A 41 -3.61 5.55 -7.62
C CYS A 41 -4.15 4.95 -8.91
N PHE A 42 -3.26 4.34 -9.67
CA PHE A 42 -3.64 3.50 -10.80
C PHE A 42 -4.07 2.13 -10.30
N VAL A 43 -5.35 1.80 -10.50
CA VAL A 43 -5.93 0.50 -10.13
C VAL A 43 -6.21 -0.31 -11.39
N ALA A 44 -5.61 -1.48 -11.49
CA ALA A 44 -5.85 -2.42 -12.59
C ALA A 44 -6.34 -3.77 -12.04
N PRO A 45 -7.44 -4.34 -12.58
CA PRO A 45 -7.85 -5.69 -12.22
C PRO A 45 -6.80 -6.70 -12.71
N ILE A 46 -6.36 -7.61 -11.83
CA ILE A 46 -5.51 -8.75 -12.19
C ILE A 46 -6.38 -10.00 -12.33
N ASP A 47 -7.26 -10.22 -11.35
CA ASP A 47 -8.21 -11.33 -11.27
C ASP A 47 -9.55 -10.84 -10.71
N ASP A 48 -10.57 -11.72 -10.69
CA ASP A 48 -11.87 -11.46 -10.04
C ASP A 48 -11.71 -10.97 -8.59
N ASP A 49 -10.71 -11.50 -7.88
CA ASP A 49 -10.45 -11.23 -6.47
C ASP A 49 -9.17 -10.44 -6.19
N ALA A 50 -8.38 -10.06 -7.21
CA ALA A 50 -7.08 -9.42 -7.05
C ALA A 50 -6.90 -8.19 -7.94
N TYR A 51 -6.36 -7.11 -7.36
CA TYR A 51 -6.20 -5.81 -8.03
C TYR A 51 -4.77 -5.32 -7.87
N SER A 52 -4.15 -4.89 -8.96
CA SER A 52 -2.86 -4.21 -8.97
C SER A 52 -3.09 -2.73 -8.69
N ILE A 53 -2.52 -2.25 -7.59
CA ILE A 53 -2.50 -0.84 -7.28
C ILE A 53 -1.09 -0.33 -7.54
N ARG A 54 -0.98 0.72 -8.34
CA ARG A 54 0.28 1.38 -8.68
C ARG A 54 0.16 2.87 -8.40
N PHE A 55 1.15 3.44 -7.74
CA PHE A 55 1.25 4.89 -7.54
C PHE A 55 2.69 5.36 -7.70
N LEU A 56 2.87 6.65 -7.93
CA LEU A 56 4.18 7.27 -8.11
C LEU A 56 4.43 8.25 -6.96
N PRO A 57 5.18 7.85 -5.91
CA PRO A 57 5.54 8.77 -4.85
C PRO A 57 6.46 9.85 -5.39
N LYS A 58 6.07 11.11 -5.15
CA LYS A 58 6.86 12.30 -5.53
C LYS A 58 7.72 12.80 -4.38
N GLU A 59 7.49 12.30 -3.18
CA GLU A 59 8.13 12.77 -1.95
C GLU A 59 8.75 11.60 -1.19
N ASN A 60 9.78 11.89 -0.40
CA ASN A 60 10.37 10.92 0.51
C ASN A 60 9.60 10.97 1.84
N GLY A 61 9.41 9.81 2.46
CA GLY A 61 8.74 9.65 3.75
C GLY A 61 7.60 8.64 3.69
N ILE A 62 6.74 8.71 4.70
CA ILE A 62 5.62 7.80 4.88
C ILE A 62 4.43 8.28 4.05
N HIS A 63 4.01 7.44 3.11
CA HIS A 63 2.80 7.63 2.31
C HIS A 63 1.70 6.73 2.85
N PHE A 64 0.47 7.23 2.87
CA PHE A 64 -0.71 6.48 3.28
C PHE A 64 -1.59 6.20 2.08
N ILE A 65 -1.80 4.92 1.76
CA ILE A 65 -2.65 4.52 0.65
C ILE A 65 -4.03 4.12 1.16
N HIS A 66 -5.01 4.96 0.89
CA HIS A 66 -6.41 4.76 1.22
C HIS A 66 -7.08 3.95 0.13
N VAL A 67 -7.36 2.69 0.43
CA VAL A 67 -8.06 1.79 -0.48
C VAL A 67 -9.46 1.57 0.07
N LYS A 68 -10.47 1.96 -0.69
CA LYS A 68 -11.87 1.85 -0.32
C LYS A 68 -12.59 0.99 -1.35
N LEU A 69 -13.43 0.07 -0.90
CA LEU A 69 -14.31 -0.72 -1.73
C LEU A 69 -15.76 -0.25 -1.49
N ASN A 70 -16.42 0.27 -2.53
CA ASN A 70 -17.75 0.91 -2.43
C ASN A 70 -17.80 1.97 -1.30
N GLY A 71 -16.74 2.77 -1.14
CA GLY A 71 -16.65 3.79 -0.09
C GLY A 71 -16.28 3.28 1.31
N ILE A 72 -16.12 1.96 1.50
CA ILE A 72 -15.73 1.34 2.78
C ILE A 72 -14.25 0.97 2.74
N HIS A 73 -13.47 1.30 3.77
CA HIS A 73 -12.07 0.89 3.84
C HIS A 73 -11.92 -0.64 3.78
N VAL A 74 -11.06 -1.12 2.89
CA VAL A 74 -10.74 -2.55 2.84
C VAL A 74 -9.90 -2.94 4.06
N PRO A 75 -9.93 -4.20 4.50
CA PRO A 75 -8.94 -4.69 5.46
C PRO A 75 -7.53 -4.39 4.94
N GLN A 76 -6.66 -3.88 5.81
CA GLN A 76 -5.32 -3.37 5.53
C GLN A 76 -5.23 -1.92 5.01
N SER A 77 -6.34 -1.23 4.73
CA SER A 77 -6.33 0.22 4.50
C SER A 77 -6.40 1.01 5.81
N PRO A 78 -5.66 2.13 5.95
CA PRO A 78 -4.68 2.66 5.00
C PRO A 78 -3.35 1.87 5.01
N PHE A 79 -2.79 1.65 3.82
CA PHE A 79 -1.49 0.98 3.69
C PHE A 79 -0.37 2.01 3.89
N LYS A 80 0.54 1.73 4.82
CA LYS A 80 1.71 2.57 5.08
C LYS A 80 2.85 2.17 4.14
N ILE A 81 3.31 3.09 3.31
CA ILE A 81 4.43 2.85 2.39
C ILE A 81 5.55 3.85 2.67
N GLN A 82 6.72 3.32 2.99
CA GLN A 82 7.91 4.14 3.23
C GLN A 82 8.69 4.29 1.92
N VAL A 83 8.91 5.55 1.51
CA VAL A 83 9.64 5.90 0.27
C VAL A 83 10.87 6.70 0.66
N GLY A 84 12.06 6.26 0.29
CA GLY A 84 13.29 6.94 0.69
C GLY A 84 14.53 6.10 0.49
N GLU A 85 15.66 6.78 0.35
CA GLU A 85 16.98 6.15 0.45
C GLU A 85 17.20 5.76 1.90
N ASP A 86 17.76 4.57 2.11
CA ASP A 86 17.98 3.87 3.37
C ASP A 86 18.42 4.80 4.52
N MET A 87 17.43 5.35 5.23
CA MET A 87 17.59 5.67 6.64
C MET A 87 16.92 4.51 7.36
N ALA A 88 17.70 3.44 7.51
CA ALA A 88 17.57 2.55 8.63
C ALA A 88 17.56 3.39 9.92
N ASP A 89 16.38 3.86 10.31
CA ASP A 89 16.07 4.25 11.67
C ASP A 89 15.58 2.99 12.39
N PRO A 90 16.47 2.21 13.06
CA PRO A 90 16.06 1.12 13.95
C PRO A 90 15.25 1.64 15.17
N ALA A 91 14.96 2.93 15.24
CA ALA A 91 14.16 3.58 16.30
C ALA A 91 12.75 4.02 15.85
N ALA A 92 12.40 3.97 14.55
CA ALA A 92 11.04 4.27 14.06
C ALA A 92 10.13 3.03 14.06
N VAL A 93 10.50 2.02 14.84
CA VAL A 93 9.66 0.88 15.24
C VAL A 93 8.55 1.35 16.16
N VAL A 94 7.45 1.83 15.60
CA VAL A 94 6.10 1.55 16.14
C VAL A 94 5.10 1.50 14.99
N ALA A 95 4.67 0.29 14.66
CA ALA A 95 3.28 0.01 14.33
C ALA A 95 3.04 -1.48 14.63
N GLU A 96 2.42 -1.75 15.77
CA GLU A 96 1.74 -3.00 16.03
C GLU A 96 0.82 -3.34 14.85
N GLY A 97 1.03 -4.52 14.29
CA GLY A 97 0.23 -5.04 13.20
C GLY A 97 0.65 -6.46 12.92
N LYS A 98 0.13 -7.41 13.70
CA LYS A 98 0.16 -8.85 13.42
C LYS A 98 -0.22 -9.06 11.94
N GLY A 99 0.72 -9.36 11.05
CA GLY A 99 0.33 -9.54 9.64
C GLY A 99 1.42 -9.69 8.58
N LEU A 100 2.70 -9.45 8.87
CA LEU A 100 3.78 -9.87 7.97
C LEU A 100 4.12 -11.34 8.24
N GLY A 101 3.84 -12.18 7.24
CA GLY A 101 4.28 -13.58 7.17
C GLY A 101 3.29 -14.58 7.77
N THR A 102 2.44 -15.17 6.93
CA THR A 102 1.99 -16.54 7.21
C THR A 102 3.23 -17.43 7.11
N VAL A 103 3.92 -17.65 8.23
CA VAL A 103 4.73 -18.84 8.40
C VAL A 103 3.76 -19.95 8.78
N VAL A 104 3.24 -20.65 7.78
CA VAL A 104 2.81 -22.03 7.98
C VAL A 104 4.07 -22.88 7.92
N THR A 105 4.69 -23.10 9.08
CA THR A 105 5.70 -24.15 9.23
C THR A 105 5.03 -25.32 9.92
N GLY A 106 4.97 -26.46 9.22
CA GLY A 106 4.80 -27.78 9.81
C GLY A 106 3.38 -28.32 9.81
#